data_AF-A0A932MX45-F1
#
_entry.id   AF-A0A932MX45-F1
#
_cell.length_a   1.000
_cell.length_b   1.000
_cell.length_c   1.000
_cell.angle_alpha   90.00
_cell.angle_beta   90.00
_cell.angle_gamma   90.00
#
_symmetry.space_group_name_H-M   'P 1'
#
loop_
_entity.id
_entity.type
_entity.pdbx_description
1 polymer ?
#
loop_
_entity_poly.entity_id
_entity_poly.type
_entity_poly.pdbx_seq_one_letter_code
_entity_poly.pdbx_strand_id
1 'polypeptide(L)'
;MDFEDKTSVLNRDALSAGENKPARSACFIVIAGGQAGKMYKLDDNELVIGRVNDASILIEDDGVSRRHAKICRQPDGALVITDLGSTNGTFVNGERVTTRVLKDGDKIQIGTTTILKFSLQDTLEEDFLRRQYESATRDALTQCFNKKYLLERLPSELAFAKRHDKALALAMIDVDHFKQVNDTHGHQAGDVVLRGVAKVMRDAIRSDDLLARYGGEEFALVMRETLPASALAAMERLRRQIEASTFDSEGTPLKVTVSIGIASWTEDRPETPEAMIGAADAYLYQAKRSGRNRTQSHGSR
;
A
#
# COMPACT_ATOMS: atom_id res chain seq x y z
N MET A 1 -8.41 -33.41 20.59
CA MET A 1 -7.70 -32.88 21.76
C MET A 1 -7.37 -31.44 21.46
N ASP A 2 -8.17 -30.58 22.07
CA ASP A 2 -7.95 -29.17 22.45
C ASP A 2 -7.49 -28.18 21.38
N PHE A 3 -8.48 -27.66 20.65
CA PHE A 3 -8.45 -26.30 20.13
C PHE A 3 -8.78 -25.33 21.27
N GLU A 4 -7.77 -24.63 21.79
CA GLU A 4 -7.99 -23.47 22.65
C GLU A 4 -8.55 -22.32 21.79
N ASP A 5 -9.87 -22.18 21.85
CA ASP A 5 -10.63 -21.01 21.46
C ASP A 5 -10.18 -19.81 22.31
N LYS A 6 -9.23 -19.02 21.79
CA LYS A 6 -8.90 -17.70 22.34
C LYS A 6 -9.98 -16.71 21.91
N THR A 7 -11.19 -16.91 22.41
CA THR A 7 -12.22 -15.89 22.44
C THR A 7 -11.65 -14.73 23.25
N SER A 8 -11.35 -13.61 22.59
CA SER A 8 -10.93 -12.38 23.28
C SER A 8 -12.06 -11.94 24.20
N VAL A 9 -11.94 -12.26 25.48
CA VAL A 9 -12.83 -11.73 26.52
C VAL A 9 -12.67 -10.21 26.49
N LEU A 10 -13.67 -9.53 25.94
CA LEU A 10 -13.84 -8.08 26.10
C LEU A 10 -13.81 -7.81 27.60
N ASN A 11 -12.74 -7.18 28.06
CA ASN A 11 -12.61 -6.77 29.45
C ASN A 11 -13.74 -5.78 29.76
N ARG A 12 -14.75 -6.24 30.51
CA ARG A 12 -15.92 -5.44 30.92
C ARG A 12 -15.50 -4.18 31.68
N ASP A 13 -14.32 -4.18 32.29
CA ASP A 13 -13.78 -3.05 33.03
C ASP A 13 -13.39 -1.85 32.14
N ALA A 14 -13.21 -2.05 30.83
CA ALA A 14 -12.97 -0.94 29.89
C ALA A 14 -14.23 -0.10 29.62
N LEU A 15 -15.42 -0.62 29.93
CA LEU A 15 -16.69 0.08 29.76
C LEU A 15 -17.22 0.69 31.06
N SER A 16 -16.64 0.35 32.21
CA SER A 16 -17.09 0.80 33.53
C SER A 16 -15.96 1.33 34.41
N ALA A 17 -15.28 2.38 33.95
CA ALA A 17 -14.45 3.20 34.83
C ALA A 17 -14.78 4.68 34.57
N GLY A 18 -15.55 5.26 35.49
CA GLY A 18 -15.58 6.71 35.66
C GLY A 18 -14.18 7.20 36.02
N GLU A 19 -13.83 8.36 35.48
CA GLU A 19 -12.64 9.15 35.82
C GLU A 19 -11.28 8.65 35.31
N ASN A 20 -11.20 8.24 34.04
CA ASN A 20 -10.09 8.64 33.17
C ASN A 20 -10.54 8.51 31.71
N LYS A 21 -11.01 9.61 31.10
CA LYS A 21 -11.35 9.56 29.66
C LYS A 21 -10.07 9.13 28.92
N PRO A 22 -10.11 8.07 28.09
CA PRO A 22 -8.95 7.70 27.30
C PRO A 22 -8.51 8.93 26.51
N ALA A 23 -7.20 9.20 26.50
CA ALA A 23 -6.64 10.33 25.79
C ALA A 23 -7.07 10.21 24.32
N ARG A 24 -7.90 11.15 23.86
CA ARG A 24 -8.37 11.16 22.47
C ARG A 24 -7.25 11.69 21.61
N SER A 25 -6.76 10.90 20.66
CA SER A 25 -5.81 11.37 19.66
C SER A 25 -6.55 11.97 18.47
N ALA A 26 -5.96 13.01 17.89
CA ALA A 26 -6.48 13.63 16.70
C ALA A 26 -5.97 12.91 15.47
N CYS A 27 -6.87 12.59 14.54
CA CYS A 27 -6.50 11.93 13.29
C CYS A 27 -7.26 12.52 12.09
N PHE A 28 -6.69 12.33 10.90
CA PHE A 28 -7.44 12.38 9.66
C PHE A 28 -7.71 10.98 9.14
N ILE A 29 -8.94 10.77 8.68
CA ILE A 29 -9.36 9.56 7.96
C ILE A 29 -9.65 9.96 6.53
N VAL A 30 -8.99 9.35 5.56
CA VAL A 30 -9.32 9.56 4.14
C VAL A 30 -10.67 8.91 3.87
N ILE A 31 -11.71 9.70 3.61
CA ILE A 31 -13.06 9.19 3.33
C ILE A 31 -13.33 9.06 1.83
N ALA A 32 -12.60 9.80 0.99
CA ALA A 32 -12.65 9.69 -0.46
C ALA A 32 -11.26 9.99 -1.06
N GLY A 33 -10.96 9.41 -2.22
CA GLY A 33 -9.67 9.51 -2.91
C GLY A 33 -8.91 8.17 -2.96
N GLY A 34 -7.76 8.15 -3.62
CA GLY A 34 -6.99 6.92 -3.88
C GLY A 34 -6.39 6.23 -2.65
N GLN A 35 -6.65 6.74 -1.44
CA GLN A 35 -6.20 6.18 -0.17
C GLN A 35 -7.36 6.03 0.83
N ALA A 36 -8.60 5.91 0.36
CA ALA A 36 -9.79 5.79 1.22
C ALA A 36 -9.61 4.74 2.33
N GLY A 37 -9.97 5.12 3.55
CA GLY A 37 -9.80 4.35 4.79
C GLY A 37 -8.45 4.52 5.49
N LYS A 38 -7.44 5.09 4.82
CA LYS A 38 -6.12 5.34 5.45
C LYS A 38 -6.25 6.42 6.52
N MET A 39 -5.53 6.23 7.63
CA MET A 39 -5.51 7.14 8.76
C MET A 39 -4.15 7.81 8.92
N TYR A 40 -4.18 9.09 9.29
CA TYR A 40 -3.01 9.90 9.59
C TYR A 40 -3.14 10.46 11.01
N LYS A 41 -2.22 10.09 11.90
CA LYS A 41 -2.17 10.65 13.26
C LYS A 41 -1.65 12.08 13.23
N LEU A 42 -2.20 12.92 14.12
CA LEU A 42 -1.86 14.34 14.24
C LEU A 42 -1.11 14.60 15.54
N ASP A 43 -0.03 13.85 15.74
CA ASP A 43 0.74 13.84 16.98
C ASP A 43 1.75 14.99 17.04
N ASP A 44 2.29 15.40 15.89
CA ASP A 44 3.25 16.50 15.81
C ASP A 44 2.59 17.88 15.95
N ASN A 45 3.37 18.85 16.42
CA ASN A 45 2.93 20.25 16.56
C ASN A 45 2.68 20.92 15.20
N GLU A 46 3.42 20.52 14.18
CA GLU A 46 3.25 21.01 12.82
C GLU A 46 3.34 19.85 11.82
N LEU A 47 2.31 19.71 10.99
CA LEU A 47 2.23 18.69 9.95
C LEU A 47 1.90 19.36 8.62
N VAL A 48 2.53 18.89 7.55
CA VAL A 48 2.25 19.39 6.19
C VAL A 48 1.50 18.32 5.41
N ILE A 49 0.37 18.71 4.81
CA ILE A 49 -0.37 17.89 3.85
C ILE A 49 0.10 18.24 2.45
N GLY A 50 0.48 17.23 1.67
CA GLY A 50 1.07 17.45 0.36
C GLY A 50 1.19 16.20 -0.48
N ARG A 51 1.55 16.39 -1.74
CA ARG A 51 1.71 15.31 -2.74
C ARG A 51 3.13 14.74 -2.81
N VAL A 52 4.10 15.33 -2.12
CA VAL A 52 5.53 14.95 -2.19
C VAL A 52 6.06 14.46 -0.85
N ASN A 53 7.17 13.72 -0.89
CA ASN A 53 7.76 13.02 0.27
C ASN A 53 8.29 13.94 1.38
N ASP A 54 8.34 15.27 1.21
CA ASP A 54 8.65 16.23 2.29
C ASP A 54 7.41 16.63 3.12
N ALA A 55 6.22 16.14 2.74
CA ALA A 55 5.00 16.32 3.51
C ALA A 55 4.86 15.24 4.59
N SER A 56 4.50 15.64 5.81
CA SER A 56 4.19 14.71 6.91
C SER A 56 2.98 13.82 6.59
N ILE A 57 2.04 14.34 5.79
CA ILE A 57 0.83 13.65 5.33
C ILE A 57 0.84 13.62 3.80
N LEU A 58 1.27 12.48 3.26
CA LEU A 58 1.37 12.25 1.82
C LEU A 58 0.02 11.86 1.23
N ILE A 59 -0.61 12.78 0.50
CA ILE A 59 -1.84 12.55 -0.25
C ILE A 59 -1.52 12.37 -1.73
N GLU A 60 -1.78 11.17 -2.23
CA GLU A 60 -1.47 10.79 -3.60
C GLU A 60 -2.67 11.07 -4.53
N ASP A 61 -2.90 12.36 -4.78
CA ASP A 61 -3.93 12.91 -5.65
C ASP A 61 -3.33 14.07 -6.45
N ASP A 62 -3.50 14.06 -7.77
CA ASP A 62 -2.90 15.05 -8.68
C ASP A 62 -3.45 16.46 -8.49
N GLY A 63 -4.65 16.58 -7.95
CA GLY A 63 -5.21 17.86 -7.54
C GLY A 63 -4.54 18.43 -6.29
N VAL A 64 -3.69 17.66 -5.58
CA VAL A 64 -3.01 18.11 -4.37
C VAL A 64 -1.67 18.75 -4.72
N SER A 65 -1.42 19.90 -4.09
CA SER A 65 -0.19 20.66 -4.32
C SER A 65 0.95 20.01 -3.55
N ARG A 66 2.20 20.29 -3.95
CA ARG A 66 3.38 19.72 -3.29
C ARG A 66 3.34 19.93 -1.77
N ARG A 67 3.08 21.17 -1.36
CA ARG A 67 2.70 21.55 0.00
C ARG A 67 1.34 22.24 -0.14
N HIS A 68 0.27 21.57 0.27
CA HIS A 68 -1.10 22.02 0.00
C HIS A 68 -1.68 22.76 1.21
N ALA A 69 -1.57 22.16 2.39
CA ALA A 69 -2.02 22.75 3.64
C ALA A 69 -1.06 22.38 4.76
N LYS A 70 -1.08 23.15 5.85
CA LYS A 70 -0.41 22.81 7.10
C LYS A 70 -1.43 22.68 8.22
N ILE A 71 -1.14 21.80 9.17
CA ILE A 71 -1.84 21.67 10.44
C ILE A 71 -0.90 22.15 11.53
N CYS A 72 -1.35 23.09 12.35
CA CYS A 72 -0.60 23.57 13.51
C CYS A 72 -1.42 23.35 14.78
N ARG A 73 -0.78 22.81 15.83
CA ARG A 73 -1.35 22.72 17.17
C ARG A 73 -1.08 24.04 17.91
N GLN A 74 -2.15 24.71 18.33
CA GLN A 74 -2.06 25.92 19.13
C GLN A 74 -1.76 25.59 20.60
N PRO A 75 -1.27 26.57 21.40
CA PRO A 75 -0.96 26.36 22.82
C PRO A 75 -2.16 25.92 23.68
N ASP A 76 -3.38 26.24 23.26
CA ASP A 76 -4.63 25.80 23.90
C ASP A 76 -5.06 24.38 23.49
N GLY A 77 -4.28 23.72 22.64
CA GLY A 77 -4.53 22.37 22.13
C GLY A 77 -5.37 22.32 20.84
N ALA A 78 -5.90 23.44 20.36
CA ALA A 78 -6.71 23.50 19.14
C ALA A 78 -5.85 23.21 17.90
N LEU A 79 -6.38 22.43 16.97
CA LEU A 79 -5.73 22.18 15.68
C LEU A 79 -6.27 23.13 14.63
N VAL A 80 -5.36 23.78 13.91
CA VAL A 80 -5.68 24.75 12.88
C VAL A 80 -5.12 24.29 11.55
N ILE A 81 -6.00 24.22 10.54
CA ILE A 81 -5.59 24.02 9.16
C ILE A 81 -5.36 25.36 8.48
N THR A 82 -4.26 25.50 7.74
CA THR A 82 -3.94 26.67 6.93
C THR A 82 -3.59 26.24 5.51
N ASP A 83 -4.26 26.81 4.51
CA ASP A 83 -3.93 26.61 3.10
C ASP A 83 -2.59 27.30 2.78
N LEU A 84 -1.72 26.62 2.04
CA LEU A 84 -0.39 27.11 1.69
C LEU A 84 -0.33 27.72 0.27
N GLY A 85 -1.43 28.34 -0.18
CA GLY A 85 -1.54 28.86 -1.55
C GLY A 85 -1.73 27.73 -2.56
N SER A 86 -2.54 26.73 -2.20
CA SER A 86 -2.72 25.56 -3.04
C SER A 86 -3.49 25.87 -4.32
N THR A 87 -3.20 25.14 -5.39
CA THR A 87 -3.79 25.37 -6.72
C THR A 87 -5.31 25.19 -6.71
N ASN A 88 -5.80 24.10 -6.10
CA ASN A 88 -7.23 23.80 -6.03
C ASN A 88 -7.90 24.38 -4.79
N GLY A 89 -7.13 24.84 -3.80
CA GLY A 89 -7.65 25.33 -2.53
C GLY A 89 -7.94 24.23 -1.52
N THR A 90 -7.92 24.63 -0.26
CA THR A 90 -8.41 23.82 0.87
C THR A 90 -9.84 24.23 1.20
N PHE A 91 -10.73 23.24 1.32
CA PHE A 91 -12.13 23.48 1.73
C PHE A 91 -12.44 22.71 3.00
N VAL A 92 -13.20 23.32 3.91
CA VAL A 92 -13.70 22.66 5.12
C VAL A 92 -15.22 22.75 5.11
N ASN A 93 -15.89 21.61 5.11
CA ASN A 93 -17.35 21.48 4.99
C ASN A 93 -17.94 22.25 3.78
N GLY A 94 -17.20 22.27 2.66
CA GLY A 94 -17.61 22.94 1.42
C GLY A 94 -17.20 24.42 1.33
N GLU A 95 -16.72 25.02 2.40
CA GLU A 95 -16.26 26.42 2.41
C GLU A 95 -14.76 26.49 2.14
N ARG A 96 -14.34 27.30 1.17
CA ARG A 96 -12.91 27.54 0.91
C ARG A 96 -12.32 28.31 2.09
N VAL A 97 -11.19 27.85 2.61
CA VAL A 97 -10.54 28.44 3.79
C VAL A 97 -9.08 28.79 3.49
N THR A 98 -8.63 29.92 4.04
CA THR A 98 -7.19 30.18 4.19
C THR A 98 -6.69 29.66 5.53
N THR A 99 -7.46 29.80 6.60
CA THR A 99 -7.15 29.27 7.92
C THR A 99 -8.44 28.96 8.67
N ARG A 100 -8.50 27.81 9.37
CA ARG A 100 -9.67 27.40 10.16
C ARG A 100 -9.26 26.50 11.33
N VAL A 101 -9.89 26.73 12.48
CA VAL A 101 -9.82 25.81 13.62
C VAL A 101 -10.69 24.59 13.30
N LEU A 102 -10.09 23.40 13.38
CA LEU A 102 -10.75 22.13 13.11
C LEU A 102 -11.61 21.70 14.30
N LYS A 103 -12.79 21.17 13.99
CA LYS A 103 -13.72 20.57 14.94
C LYS A 103 -13.97 19.12 14.56
N ASP A 104 -14.11 18.26 15.57
CA ASP A 104 -14.40 16.85 15.38
C ASP A 104 -15.57 16.65 14.40
N GLY A 105 -15.35 15.82 13.36
CA GLY A 105 -16.30 15.58 12.28
C GLY A 105 -16.12 16.46 11.03
N ASP A 106 -15.28 17.50 11.06
CA ASP A 106 -15.01 18.36 9.91
C ASP A 106 -14.53 17.54 8.69
N LYS A 107 -15.09 17.85 7.52
CA LYS A 107 -14.69 17.27 6.24
C LYS A 107 -13.80 18.26 5.50
N ILE A 108 -12.56 17.89 5.28
CA ILE A 108 -11.56 18.69 4.60
C ILE A 108 -11.36 18.13 3.20
N GLN A 109 -11.76 18.89 2.19
CA GLN A 109 -11.46 18.56 0.80
C GLN A 109 -10.13 19.21 0.41
N ILE A 110 -9.21 18.38 -0.07
CA ILE A 110 -7.88 18.76 -0.55
C ILE A 110 -7.70 18.18 -1.95
N GLY A 111 -7.37 19.03 -2.91
CA GLY A 111 -7.31 18.64 -4.30
C GLY A 111 -8.67 18.33 -4.92
N THR A 112 -8.68 17.47 -5.93
CA THR A 112 -9.88 17.23 -6.75
C THR A 112 -10.78 16.14 -6.21
N THR A 113 -10.21 15.10 -5.60
CA THR A 113 -10.97 13.90 -5.21
C THR A 113 -10.80 13.53 -3.76
N THR A 114 -9.78 14.06 -3.09
CA THR A 114 -9.47 13.66 -1.72
C THR A 114 -10.31 14.42 -0.72
N ILE A 115 -11.00 13.67 0.13
CA ILE A 115 -11.72 14.20 1.28
C ILE A 115 -11.19 13.49 2.53
N LEU A 116 -10.76 14.28 3.50
CA LEU A 116 -10.33 13.86 4.82
C LEU A 116 -11.44 14.18 5.82
N LYS A 117 -11.68 13.30 6.79
CA LYS A 117 -12.49 13.61 7.96
C LYS A 117 -11.55 13.80 9.14
N PHE A 118 -11.61 14.96 9.79
CA PHE A 118 -10.99 15.16 11.09
C PHE A 118 -11.79 14.44 12.17
N SER A 119 -11.12 13.66 13.00
CA SER A 119 -11.76 12.95 14.10
C SER A 119 -10.89 12.99 15.36
N LEU A 120 -11.52 13.12 16.52
CA LEU A 120 -10.91 12.88 17.83
C LEU A 120 -11.33 11.49 18.30
N GLN A 121 -10.39 10.55 18.28
CA GLN A 121 -10.67 9.14 18.54
C GLN A 121 -9.94 8.65 19.78
N ASP A 122 -10.54 7.72 20.51
CA ASP A 122 -9.79 6.97 21.50
C ASP A 122 -8.98 5.83 20.86
N THR A 123 -8.10 5.21 21.65
CA THR A 123 -7.23 4.14 21.17
C THR A 123 -8.00 2.91 20.67
N LEU A 124 -9.23 2.66 21.17
CA LEU A 124 -10.04 1.52 20.75
C LEU A 124 -10.67 1.77 19.37
N GLU A 125 -11.20 2.97 19.14
CA GLU A 125 -11.75 3.40 17.85
C GLU A 125 -10.66 3.43 16.77
N GLU A 126 -9.48 3.95 17.09
CA GLU A 126 -8.31 3.94 16.20
C GLU A 126 -7.93 2.50 15.80
N ASP A 127 -7.81 1.61 16.79
CA ASP A 127 -7.45 0.22 16.54
C ASP A 127 -8.51 -0.51 15.70
N PHE A 128 -9.79 -0.25 15.97
CA PHE A 128 -10.89 -0.81 15.20
C PHE A 128 -10.84 -0.37 13.74
N LEU A 129 -10.71 0.93 13.47
CA LEU A 129 -10.65 1.45 12.10
C LEU A 129 -9.40 1.00 11.36
N ARG A 130 -8.25 0.95 12.04
CA ARG A 130 -7.01 0.42 11.45
C ARG A 130 -7.20 -1.03 11.01
N ARG A 131 -7.73 -1.88 11.89
CA ARG A 131 -7.99 -3.29 11.57
C ARG A 131 -9.02 -3.44 10.46
N GLN A 132 -10.05 -2.60 10.43
CA GLN A 132 -11.02 -2.59 9.35
C GLN A 132 -10.37 -2.23 8.00
N TYR A 133 -9.51 -1.21 7.97
CA TYR A 133 -8.76 -0.83 6.77
C TYR A 133 -7.80 -1.94 6.32
N GLU A 134 -7.02 -2.51 7.24
CA GLU A 134 -6.08 -3.59 6.95
C GLU A 134 -6.82 -4.83 6.43
N SER A 135 -7.92 -5.23 7.08
CA SER A 135 -8.73 -6.36 6.61
C SER A 135 -9.36 -6.13 5.23
N ALA A 136 -9.65 -4.88 4.87
CA ALA A 136 -10.22 -4.53 3.57
C ALA A 136 -9.16 -4.45 2.46
N THR A 137 -7.92 -4.12 2.79
CA THR A 137 -6.86 -3.80 1.81
C THR A 137 -5.72 -4.80 1.75
N ARG A 138 -5.53 -5.64 2.77
CA ARG A 138 -4.44 -6.63 2.83
C ARG A 138 -4.93 -8.06 2.59
N ASP A 139 -4.03 -8.89 2.06
CA ASP A 139 -4.20 -10.33 1.99
C ASP A 139 -3.88 -10.96 3.36
N ALA A 140 -4.79 -11.77 3.88
CA ALA A 140 -4.70 -12.31 5.24
C ALA A 140 -3.48 -13.22 5.46
N LEU A 141 -3.09 -13.99 4.42
CA LEU A 141 -1.96 -14.91 4.52
C LEU A 141 -0.64 -14.18 4.47
N THR A 142 -0.46 -13.34 3.44
CA THR A 142 0.84 -12.77 3.11
C THR A 142 1.07 -11.41 3.74
N GLN A 143 0.02 -10.67 4.13
CA GLN A 143 0.06 -9.27 4.58
C GLN A 143 0.48 -8.24 3.51
N CYS A 144 0.66 -8.67 2.27
CA CYS A 144 0.74 -7.77 1.12
C CYS A 144 -0.63 -7.10 0.88
N PHE A 145 -0.69 -6.05 0.05
CA PHE A 145 -1.98 -5.57 -0.41
C PHE A 145 -2.74 -6.67 -1.17
N ASN A 146 -4.06 -6.64 -1.16
CA ASN A 146 -4.85 -7.58 -1.93
C ASN A 146 -5.04 -7.09 -3.38
N LYS A 147 -5.47 -8.00 -4.25
CA LYS A 147 -5.75 -7.70 -5.67
C LYS A 147 -6.69 -6.50 -5.85
N LYS A 148 -7.75 -6.40 -5.04
CA LYS A 148 -8.72 -5.31 -5.12
C LYS A 148 -8.03 -3.96 -4.95
N TYR A 149 -7.21 -3.81 -3.91
CA TYR A 149 -6.48 -2.58 -3.64
C TYR A 149 -5.52 -2.22 -4.78
N LEU A 150 -4.80 -3.19 -5.34
CA LEU A 150 -3.95 -2.96 -6.52
C LEU A 150 -4.75 -2.41 -7.70
N LEU A 151 -5.88 -3.03 -8.04
CA LEU A 151 -6.70 -2.64 -9.20
C LEU A 151 -7.36 -1.27 -9.01
N GLU A 152 -7.69 -0.89 -7.77
CA GLU A 152 -8.16 0.46 -7.44
C GLU A 152 -7.04 1.50 -7.54
N ARG A 153 -5.81 1.13 -7.20
CA ARG A 153 -4.67 2.04 -7.14
C ARG A 153 -3.98 2.26 -8.48
N LEU A 154 -3.73 1.20 -9.25
CA LEU A 154 -2.96 1.23 -10.50
C LEU A 154 -3.45 2.26 -11.54
N PRO A 155 -4.77 2.50 -11.74
CA PRO A 155 -5.23 3.55 -12.65
C PRO A 155 -4.72 4.94 -12.29
N SER A 156 -4.69 5.26 -10.99
CA SER A 156 -4.17 6.54 -10.50
C SER A 156 -2.67 6.66 -10.71
N GLU A 157 -1.93 5.57 -10.49
CA GLU A 157 -0.47 5.51 -10.72
C GLU A 157 -0.11 5.76 -12.18
N LEU A 158 -0.79 5.05 -13.09
CA LEU A 158 -0.54 5.16 -14.52
C LEU A 158 -0.92 6.56 -15.03
N ALA A 159 -2.05 7.11 -14.58
CA ALA A 159 -2.47 8.46 -14.93
C ALA A 159 -1.46 9.51 -14.44
N PHE A 160 -0.94 9.37 -13.22
CA PHE A 160 0.09 10.25 -12.68
C PHE A 160 1.37 10.20 -13.52
N ALA A 161 1.85 8.98 -13.83
CA ALA A 161 3.04 8.75 -14.64
C ALA A 161 2.91 9.36 -16.04
N LYS A 162 1.74 9.22 -16.67
CA LYS A 162 1.41 9.83 -17.97
C LYS A 162 1.44 11.34 -17.93
N ARG A 163 0.73 11.95 -16.97
CA ARG A 163 0.59 13.42 -16.87
C ARG A 163 1.90 14.13 -16.57
N HIS A 164 2.79 13.50 -15.81
CA HIS A 164 4.04 14.11 -15.35
C HIS A 164 5.28 13.62 -16.09
N ASP A 165 5.10 12.80 -17.13
CA ASP A 165 6.17 12.10 -17.85
C ASP A 165 7.17 11.43 -16.90
N LYS A 166 6.63 10.72 -15.90
CA LYS A 166 7.40 9.99 -14.90
C LYS A 166 7.45 8.52 -15.23
N ALA A 167 8.58 7.89 -14.93
CA ALA A 167 8.72 6.45 -15.12
C ALA A 167 7.80 5.68 -14.16
N LEU A 168 7.24 4.57 -14.64
CA LEU A 168 6.44 3.64 -13.86
C LEU A 168 6.69 2.24 -14.41
N ALA A 169 6.88 1.27 -13.53
CA ALA A 169 7.03 -0.12 -13.90
C ALA A 169 6.07 -1.00 -13.07
N LEU A 170 5.55 -2.05 -13.70
CA LEU A 170 4.72 -3.08 -13.09
C LEU A 170 5.43 -4.42 -13.31
N ALA A 171 5.71 -5.13 -12.22
CA ALA A 171 6.21 -6.49 -12.28
C ALA A 171 5.11 -7.47 -11.85
N MET A 172 4.84 -8.47 -12.69
CA MET A 172 4.05 -9.65 -12.36
C MET A 172 5.01 -10.78 -11.97
N ILE A 173 4.76 -11.41 -10.83
CA ILE A 173 5.68 -12.38 -10.21
C ILE A 173 4.89 -13.64 -9.86
N ASP A 174 5.44 -14.81 -10.16
CA ASP A 174 4.82 -16.10 -9.85
C ASP A 174 5.84 -17.03 -9.20
N VAL A 175 5.41 -17.74 -8.16
CA VAL A 175 6.24 -18.75 -7.49
C VAL A 175 6.29 -20.02 -8.33
N ASP A 176 7.47 -20.32 -8.85
CA ASP A 176 7.68 -21.45 -9.74
C ASP A 176 7.38 -22.78 -9.04
N HIS A 177 6.66 -23.67 -9.74
CA HIS A 177 6.33 -25.01 -9.25
C HIS A 177 5.58 -25.03 -7.90
N PHE A 178 4.86 -23.95 -7.55
CA PHE A 178 4.14 -23.87 -6.27
C PHE A 178 3.14 -25.01 -6.05
N LYS A 179 2.44 -25.46 -7.10
CA LYS A 179 1.58 -26.63 -7.02
C LYS A 179 2.32 -27.89 -6.56
N GLN A 180 3.55 -28.11 -7.03
CA GLN A 180 4.37 -29.26 -6.62
C GLN A 180 4.75 -29.19 -5.14
N VAL A 181 4.99 -27.99 -4.61
CA VAL A 181 5.22 -27.79 -3.16
C VAL A 181 3.99 -28.23 -2.37
N ASN A 182 2.79 -27.79 -2.78
CA ASN A 182 1.54 -28.20 -2.12
C ASN A 182 1.29 -29.70 -2.24
N ASP A 183 1.47 -30.27 -3.44
CA ASP A 183 1.20 -31.69 -3.70
C ASP A 183 2.18 -32.60 -2.92
N THR A 184 3.42 -32.14 -2.67
CA THR A 184 4.47 -32.91 -1.99
C THR A 184 4.49 -32.72 -0.48
N HIS A 185 4.26 -31.49 0.00
CA HIS A 185 4.44 -31.11 1.41
C HIS A 185 3.16 -30.62 2.09
N GLY A 186 2.04 -30.60 1.37
CA GLY A 186 0.75 -30.13 1.87
C GLY A 186 0.57 -28.61 1.80
N HIS A 187 -0.68 -28.16 1.92
CA HIS A 187 -1.02 -26.74 1.81
C HIS A 187 -0.40 -25.87 2.91
N GLN A 188 -0.17 -26.41 4.10
CA GLN A 188 0.48 -25.66 5.18
C GLN A 188 1.93 -25.27 4.83
N ALA A 189 2.64 -26.15 4.13
CA ALA A 189 3.97 -25.86 3.60
C ALA A 189 3.92 -24.79 2.50
N GLY A 190 2.91 -24.85 1.62
CA GLY A 190 2.66 -23.79 0.64
C GLY A 190 2.41 -22.43 1.29
N ASP A 191 1.61 -22.38 2.36
CA ASP A 191 1.35 -21.16 3.12
C ASP A 191 2.62 -20.58 3.75
N VAL A 192 3.50 -21.44 4.28
CA VAL A 192 4.82 -21.03 4.78
C VAL A 192 5.66 -20.40 3.67
N VAL A 193 5.72 -21.04 2.50
CA VAL A 193 6.45 -20.52 1.34
C VAL A 193 5.89 -19.16 0.91
N LEU A 194 4.57 -19.00 0.78
CA LEU A 194 3.97 -17.73 0.36
C LEU A 194 4.23 -16.62 1.37
N ARG A 195 4.13 -16.90 2.68
CA ARG A 195 4.48 -15.94 3.73
C ARG A 195 5.94 -15.53 3.66
N GLY A 196 6.83 -16.50 3.47
CA GLY A 196 8.26 -16.29 3.37
C GLY A 196 8.65 -15.45 2.15
N VAL A 197 8.17 -15.84 0.97
CA VAL A 197 8.40 -15.11 -0.28
C VAL A 197 7.87 -13.68 -0.18
N ALA A 198 6.64 -13.49 0.31
CA ALA A 198 6.06 -12.18 0.51
C ALA A 198 6.88 -11.31 1.49
N LYS A 199 7.45 -11.91 2.54
CA LYS A 199 8.34 -11.22 3.46
C LYS A 199 9.63 -10.77 2.76
N VAL A 200 10.28 -11.65 1.99
CA VAL A 200 11.49 -11.31 1.22
C VAL A 200 11.21 -10.15 0.26
N MET A 201 10.06 -10.17 -0.42
CA MET A 201 9.64 -9.09 -1.30
C MET A 201 9.42 -7.77 -0.55
N ARG A 202 8.69 -7.78 0.58
CA ARG A 202 8.46 -6.57 1.38
C ARG A 202 9.74 -5.95 1.91
N ASP A 203 10.69 -6.77 2.35
CA ASP A 203 11.96 -6.29 2.90
C ASP A 203 12.88 -5.71 1.80
N ALA A 204 12.63 -6.02 0.53
CA ALA A 204 13.46 -5.61 -0.61
C ALA A 204 12.96 -4.36 -1.36
N ILE A 205 11.71 -3.95 -1.16
CA ILE A 205 11.07 -2.84 -1.88
C ILE A 205 11.12 -1.54 -1.06
N ARG A 206 10.92 -0.40 -1.73
CA ARG A 206 10.86 0.92 -1.07
C ARG A 206 9.48 1.12 -0.43
N SER A 207 9.38 2.08 0.49
CA SER A 207 8.12 2.48 1.13
C SER A 207 7.04 2.91 0.14
N ASP A 208 7.46 3.49 -0.99
CA ASP A 208 6.57 4.09 -1.99
C ASP A 208 6.16 3.09 -3.08
N ASP A 209 6.72 1.87 -3.05
CA ASP A 209 6.36 0.80 -3.98
C ASP A 209 5.14 0.02 -3.44
N LEU A 210 4.25 -0.41 -4.33
CA LEU A 210 3.04 -1.14 -3.96
C LEU A 210 3.20 -2.62 -4.29
N LEU A 211 3.31 -3.46 -3.26
CA LEU A 211 3.30 -4.91 -3.40
C LEU A 211 1.93 -5.49 -3.02
N ALA A 212 1.34 -6.23 -3.95
CA ALA A 212 0.07 -6.92 -3.77
C ALA A 212 0.16 -8.41 -4.10
N ARG A 213 -0.63 -9.23 -3.42
CA ARG A 213 -0.93 -10.60 -3.85
C ARG A 213 -2.05 -10.53 -4.88
N TYR A 214 -1.73 -10.92 -6.11
CA TYR A 214 -2.63 -10.80 -7.26
C TYR A 214 -3.63 -11.98 -7.33
N GLY A 215 -3.22 -13.18 -6.95
CA GLY A 215 -4.08 -14.36 -6.86
C GLY A 215 -3.26 -15.63 -6.67
N GLY A 216 -3.72 -16.59 -5.87
CA GLY A 216 -2.98 -17.83 -5.64
C GLY A 216 -1.54 -17.57 -5.18
N GLU A 217 -0.58 -17.95 -6.02
CA GLU A 217 0.87 -17.79 -5.88
C GLU A 217 1.46 -16.58 -6.63
N GLU A 218 0.61 -15.75 -7.22
CA GLU A 218 0.99 -14.59 -8.01
C GLU A 218 1.01 -13.30 -7.18
N PHE A 219 2.03 -12.49 -7.40
CA PHE A 219 2.22 -11.17 -6.82
C PHE A 219 2.38 -10.12 -7.92
N ALA A 220 2.01 -8.89 -7.59
CA ALA A 220 2.19 -7.73 -8.44
C ALA A 220 2.92 -6.63 -7.66
N LEU A 221 3.93 -6.02 -8.28
CA LEU A 221 4.70 -4.93 -7.70
C LEU A 221 4.67 -3.71 -8.63
N VAL A 222 4.13 -2.60 -8.13
CA VAL A 222 4.16 -1.30 -8.81
C VAL A 222 5.34 -0.50 -8.28
N MET A 223 6.22 -0.08 -9.17
CA MET A 223 7.44 0.68 -8.85
C MET A 223 7.35 2.09 -9.45
N ARG A 224 7.21 3.09 -8.58
CA ARG A 224 7.12 4.50 -8.98
C ARG A 224 8.49 5.08 -9.33
N GLU A 225 8.51 5.97 -10.33
CA GLU A 225 9.70 6.69 -10.78
C GLU A 225 10.88 5.74 -11.09
N THR A 226 10.57 4.53 -11.57
CA THR A 226 11.56 3.50 -11.87
C THR A 226 11.65 3.28 -13.38
N LEU A 227 12.81 3.60 -13.95
CA LEU A 227 13.12 3.35 -15.35
C LEU A 227 13.20 1.84 -15.65
N PRO A 228 12.96 1.41 -16.91
CA PRO A 228 12.93 -0.01 -17.27
C PRO A 228 14.18 -0.79 -16.85
N ALA A 229 15.38 -0.26 -17.14
CA ALA A 229 16.64 -0.89 -16.75
C ALA A 229 16.80 -1.04 -15.24
N SER A 230 16.35 -0.04 -14.46
CA SER A 230 16.38 -0.08 -13.00
C SER A 230 15.36 -1.09 -12.44
N ALA A 231 14.18 -1.18 -13.06
CA ALA A 231 13.17 -2.17 -12.69
C ALA A 231 13.70 -3.59 -12.92
N LEU A 232 14.30 -3.84 -14.09
CA LEU A 232 14.92 -5.13 -14.43
C LEU A 232 16.02 -5.50 -13.42
N ALA A 233 16.93 -4.58 -13.12
CA ALA A 233 18.00 -4.82 -12.16
C ALA A 233 17.48 -5.08 -10.74
N ALA A 234 16.45 -4.36 -10.30
CA ALA A 234 15.82 -4.56 -9.00
C ALA A 234 15.12 -5.92 -8.91
N MET A 235 14.38 -6.31 -9.95
CA MET A 235 13.66 -7.59 -9.99
C MET A 235 14.60 -8.79 -10.12
N GLU A 236 15.69 -8.67 -10.88
CA GLU A 236 16.69 -9.73 -10.93
C GLU A 236 17.41 -9.91 -9.58
N ARG A 237 17.66 -8.82 -8.85
CA ARG A 237 18.16 -8.89 -7.47
C ARG A 237 17.15 -9.60 -6.55
N LEU A 238 15.89 -9.22 -6.61
CA LEU A 238 14.82 -9.83 -5.81
C LEU A 238 14.68 -11.33 -6.13
N ARG A 239 14.71 -11.71 -7.40
CA ARG A 239 14.65 -13.11 -7.85
C ARG A 239 15.78 -13.93 -7.21
N ARG A 240 17.02 -13.43 -7.27
CA ARG A 240 18.19 -14.09 -6.66
C ARG A 240 18.09 -14.20 -5.15
N GLN A 241 17.52 -13.19 -4.48
CA GLN A 241 17.29 -13.24 -3.04
C GLN A 241 16.29 -14.33 -2.66
N ILE A 242 15.20 -14.48 -3.43
CA ILE A 242 14.21 -15.54 -3.21
C ILE A 242 14.83 -16.92 -3.50
N GLU A 243 15.56 -17.08 -4.60
CA GLU A 243 16.26 -18.32 -4.95
C GLU A 243 17.26 -18.77 -3.88
N ALA A 244 17.95 -17.81 -3.25
CA ALA A 244 18.90 -18.07 -2.17
C ALA A 244 18.23 -18.31 -0.81
N SER A 245 16.94 -17.99 -0.67
CA SER A 245 16.21 -18.14 0.58
C SER A 245 15.77 -19.59 0.82
N THR A 246 15.66 -19.95 2.09
CA THR A 246 15.11 -21.23 2.54
C THR A 246 13.91 -20.95 3.43
N PHE A 247 12.82 -21.67 3.21
CA PHE A 247 11.57 -21.53 3.94
C PHE A 247 11.32 -22.80 4.76
N ASP A 248 11.40 -22.71 6.07
CA ASP A 248 11.28 -23.87 6.96
C ASP A 248 9.81 -24.18 7.27
N SER A 249 9.37 -25.38 6.89
CA SER A 249 8.06 -25.94 7.24
C SER A 249 8.27 -27.15 8.14
N GLU A 250 8.06 -26.99 9.44
CA GLU A 250 8.15 -28.06 10.45
C GLU A 250 9.50 -28.82 10.43
N GLY A 251 10.61 -28.11 10.21
CA GLY A 251 11.96 -28.68 10.12
C GLY A 251 12.34 -29.16 8.72
N THR A 252 11.44 -29.03 7.73
CA THR A 252 11.72 -29.32 6.32
C THR A 252 12.11 -28.03 5.59
N PRO A 253 13.37 -27.87 5.15
CA PRO A 253 13.79 -26.70 4.38
C PRO A 253 13.26 -26.76 2.95
N LEU A 254 12.41 -25.81 2.58
CA LEU A 254 11.85 -25.67 1.24
C LEU A 254 12.58 -24.58 0.46
N LYS A 255 12.82 -24.84 -0.82
CA LYS A 255 13.39 -23.86 -1.76
C LYS A 255 12.45 -23.68 -2.93
N VAL A 256 12.26 -22.42 -3.32
CA VAL A 256 11.47 -22.05 -4.49
C VAL A 256 12.19 -20.98 -5.29
N THR A 257 11.85 -20.88 -6.56
CA THR A 257 12.26 -19.77 -7.42
C THR A 257 11.03 -18.97 -7.84
N VAL A 258 11.26 -17.83 -8.48
CA VAL A 258 10.18 -17.03 -9.07
C VAL A 258 10.48 -16.70 -10.51
N SER A 259 9.42 -16.69 -11.33
CA SER A 259 9.44 -16.09 -12.65
C SER A 259 8.85 -14.68 -12.57
N ILE A 260 9.42 -13.73 -13.31
CA ILE A 260 9.02 -12.32 -13.26
C ILE A 260 8.85 -11.77 -14.68
N GLY A 261 7.74 -11.07 -14.93
CA GLY A 261 7.52 -10.28 -16.14
C GLY A 261 7.34 -8.80 -15.80
N ILE A 262 8.01 -7.90 -16.53
CA ILE A 262 8.00 -6.47 -16.25
C ILE A 262 7.50 -5.69 -17.45
N ALA A 263 6.46 -4.88 -17.25
CA ALA A 263 6.06 -3.84 -18.19
C ALA A 263 6.38 -2.45 -17.63
N SER A 264 6.72 -1.51 -18.50
CA SER A 264 7.02 -0.13 -18.16
C SER A 264 6.18 0.85 -18.96
N TRP A 265 5.70 1.91 -18.30
CA TRP A 265 5.04 3.03 -18.97
C TRP A 265 5.94 3.67 -20.04
N THR A 266 7.22 3.87 -19.76
CA THR A 266 8.12 4.62 -20.66
C THR A 266 8.56 3.83 -21.88
N GLU A 267 8.53 2.50 -21.82
CA GLU A 267 9.02 1.60 -22.88
C GLU A 267 7.87 0.91 -23.61
N ASP A 268 6.98 0.22 -22.91
CA ASP A 268 5.83 -0.48 -23.51
C ASP A 268 4.68 0.47 -23.88
N ARG A 269 4.64 1.68 -23.29
CA ARG A 269 3.62 2.73 -23.51
C ARG A 269 2.15 2.23 -23.44
N PRO A 270 1.74 1.46 -22.41
CA PRO A 270 0.37 0.98 -22.27
C PRO A 270 -0.66 2.12 -22.16
N GLU A 271 -1.74 2.03 -22.93
CA GLU A 271 -2.83 3.01 -22.90
C GLU A 271 -3.72 2.88 -21.65
N THR A 272 -3.88 1.66 -21.12
CA THR A 272 -4.73 1.40 -19.95
C THR A 272 -4.02 0.56 -18.89
N PRO A 273 -4.51 0.55 -17.63
CA PRO A 273 -4.01 -0.35 -16.58
C PRO A 273 -4.06 -1.82 -16.98
N GLU A 274 -5.12 -2.24 -17.68
CA GLU A 274 -5.30 -3.61 -18.18
C GLU A 274 -4.25 -3.95 -19.24
N ALA A 275 -3.92 -3.01 -20.14
CA ALA A 275 -2.85 -3.19 -21.10
C ALA A 275 -1.48 -3.32 -20.41
N MET A 276 -1.24 -2.56 -19.34
CA MET A 276 0.00 -2.65 -18.55
C MET A 276 0.12 -4.01 -17.84
N ILE A 277 -0.96 -4.49 -17.22
CA ILE A 277 -1.02 -5.82 -16.60
C ILE A 277 -0.81 -6.91 -17.67
N GLY A 278 -1.50 -6.81 -18.81
CA GLY A 278 -1.41 -7.77 -19.90
C GLY A 278 0.00 -7.87 -20.50
N ALA A 279 0.70 -6.74 -20.65
CA ALA A 279 2.09 -6.74 -21.09
C ALA A 279 3.02 -7.43 -20.07
N ALA A 280 2.89 -7.11 -18.78
CA ALA A 280 3.71 -7.72 -17.73
C ALA A 280 3.44 -9.23 -17.61
N ASP A 281 2.18 -9.66 -17.75
CA ASP A 281 1.78 -11.07 -17.76
C ASP A 281 2.33 -11.82 -18.98
N ALA A 282 2.32 -11.19 -20.16
CA ALA A 282 2.94 -11.78 -21.35
C ALA A 282 4.45 -12.02 -21.16
N TYR A 283 5.17 -11.10 -20.53
CA TYR A 283 6.58 -11.29 -20.19
C TYR A 283 6.77 -12.37 -19.11
N LEU A 284 5.89 -12.44 -18.11
CA LEU A 284 5.92 -13.49 -17.09
C LEU A 284 5.72 -14.88 -17.72
N TYR A 285 4.79 -14.99 -18.67
CA TYR A 285 4.58 -16.20 -19.43
C TYR A 285 5.81 -16.59 -20.26
N GLN A 286 6.49 -15.63 -20.89
CA GLN A 286 7.77 -15.86 -21.56
C GLN A 286 8.84 -16.36 -20.56
N ALA A 287 8.91 -15.79 -19.36
CA ALA A 287 9.85 -16.23 -18.33
C ALA A 287 9.61 -17.70 -17.95
N LYS A 288 8.34 -18.08 -17.75
CA LYS A 288 7.93 -19.46 -17.47
C LYS A 288 8.29 -20.42 -18.62
N ARG A 289 8.03 -20.01 -19.87
CA ARG A 289 8.32 -20.83 -21.07
C ARG A 289 9.81 -20.99 -21.36
N SER A 290 10.61 -19.99 -21.06
CA SER A 290 12.05 -20.03 -21.31
C SER A 290 12.83 -20.82 -20.24
N GLY A 291 12.15 -21.44 -19.28
CA GLY A 291 12.76 -22.30 -18.27
C GLY A 291 12.64 -21.80 -16.83
N ARG A 292 11.73 -20.84 -16.57
CA ARG A 292 11.46 -20.28 -15.23
C ARG A 292 12.68 -19.61 -14.60
N ASN A 293 12.56 -19.24 -13.32
CA ASN A 293 13.62 -18.64 -12.51
C ASN A 293 14.37 -17.52 -13.23
N ARG A 294 13.62 -16.59 -13.82
CA ARG A 294 14.17 -15.48 -14.58
C ARG A 294 13.22 -14.30 -14.64
N THR A 295 13.77 -13.17 -15.03
CA THR A 295 13.04 -11.95 -15.29
C THR A 295 13.00 -11.69 -16.79
N GLN A 296 11.83 -11.32 -17.32
CA GLN A 296 11.64 -10.87 -18.70
C GLN A 296 11.01 -9.48 -18.71
N SER A 297 11.38 -8.68 -19.71
CA SER A 297 10.79 -7.38 -20.02
C SER A 297 10.86 -7.13 -21.52
N HIS A 298 10.40 -5.96 -21.96
CA HIS A 298 10.61 -5.52 -23.35
C HIS A 298 12.07 -5.70 -23.80
N GLY A 299 12.26 -6.22 -25.01
CA GLY A 299 13.58 -6.41 -25.63
C GLY A 299 14.47 -7.49 -25.00
N SER A 300 14.01 -8.19 -23.95
CA SER A 300 14.76 -9.29 -23.34
C SER A 300 14.87 -10.47 -24.32
N ARG A 301 16.08 -11.05 -24.44
CA ARG A 301 16.35 -12.24 -25.26
C ARG A 301 16.39 -13.50 -24.38
#